data_AF-A0A2H0YBS4-F1
#
_entry.id   AF-A0A2H0YBS4-F1
#
_cell.length_a   1.000
_cell.length_b   1.000
_cell.length_c   1.000
_cell.angle_alpha   90.00
_cell.angle_beta   90.00
_cell.angle_gamma   90.00
#
_symmetry.space_group_name_H-M   'P 1'
#
loop_
_entity.id
_entity.type
_entity.pdbx_description
1 polymer ?
#
loop_
_entity_poly.entity_id
_entity_poly.type
_entity_poly.pdbx_seq_one_letter_code
_entity_poly.pdbx_strand_id
1 'polypeptide(L)' 'RKGAFGVPLHLRNAVTNLMKKIGYGKGYQYAHNRPDKKLAQTHFPKEIGEKKYYHPEK' A
#
# COMPACT_ATOMS: atom_id res chain seq x y z
N ARG A 1 18.11 -14.69 2.31
CA ARG A 1 17.14 -13.72 1.74
C ARG A 1 15.80 -13.90 2.45
N LYS A 2 15.25 -12.89 3.13
CA LYS A 2 13.83 -12.91 3.57
C LYS A 2 12.99 -12.46 2.37
N GLY A 3 12.02 -13.28 1.94
CA GLY A 3 11.29 -13.09 0.67
C GLY A 3 9.77 -12.99 0.79
N ALA A 4 9.20 -13.17 1.98
CA ALA A 4 7.76 -13.14 2.22
C ALA A 4 7.38 -11.98 3.16
N PHE A 5 7.69 -10.75 2.74
CA PHE A 5 7.23 -9.58 3.49
C PHE A 5 5.70 -9.47 3.38
N GLY A 6 5.05 -9.12 4.48
CA GLY A 6 3.61 -8.99 4.52
C GLY A 6 3.13 -7.79 3.70
N VAL A 7 1.91 -7.87 3.18
CA VAL A 7 1.24 -6.73 2.56
C VAL A 7 1.08 -5.59 3.59
N PRO A 8 1.40 -4.32 3.26
CA PRO A 8 1.15 -3.18 4.13
C PRO A 8 -0.30 -3.11 4.63
N LEU A 9 -0.51 -2.77 5.91
CA LEU A 9 -1.83 -2.81 6.55
C LEU A 9 -2.88 -1.95 5.83
N HIS A 10 -2.50 -0.77 5.34
CA HIS A 10 -3.39 0.13 4.60
C HIS A 10 -3.82 -0.41 3.24
N LEU A 11 -3.16 -1.44 2.71
CA LEU A 11 -3.55 -2.11 1.46
C LEU A 11 -4.33 -3.41 1.68
N ARG A 12 -4.43 -3.89 2.93
CA ARG A 12 -5.17 -5.12 3.23
C ARG A 12 -6.67 -4.89 3.22
N ASN A 13 -7.41 -5.89 2.76
CA ASN A 13 -8.86 -5.91 2.83
C ASN A 13 -9.32 -6.02 4.31
N ALA A 14 -10.28 -5.19 4.69
CA ALA A 14 -10.78 -5.05 6.05
C ALA A 14 -12.26 -5.43 6.15
N VAL A 15 -12.60 -6.66 5.74
CA VAL A 15 -14.00 -7.10 5.61
C VAL A 15 -14.70 -7.22 6.96
N THR A 16 -14.02 -7.80 7.96
CA THR A 16 -14.62 -8.03 9.28
C THR A 16 -14.40 -6.86 10.22
N ASN A 17 -15.26 -6.73 11.22
CA ASN A 17 -15.12 -5.72 12.27
C ASN A 17 -13.81 -5.87 13.05
N LEU A 18 -13.38 -7.11 13.31
CA LEU A 18 -12.09 -7.38 13.97
C LEU A 18 -10.93 -6.87 13.11
N MET A 19 -10.94 -7.12 11.80
CA MET A 19 -9.90 -6.65 10.88
C MET A 19 -9.77 -5.12 10.88
N LYS A 20 -10.90 -4.40 10.83
CA LYS A 20 -10.92 -2.93 10.94
C LYS A 20 -10.37 -2.46 12.28
N LYS A 21 -10.75 -3.11 13.40
CA LYS A 21 -10.27 -2.79 14.75
C LYS A 21 -8.75 -2.93 14.89
N ILE A 22 -8.16 -3.96 14.30
CA ILE A 22 -6.70 -4.16 14.30
C ILE A 22 -5.96 -3.36 13.22
N GLY A 23 -6.67 -2.47 12.51
CA GLY A 23 -6.07 -1.47 11.62
C GLY A 23 -5.92 -1.87 10.15
N TYR A 24 -6.58 -2.94 9.68
CA TYR A 24 -6.56 -3.28 8.26
C TYR A 24 -7.28 -2.19 7.46
N GLY A 25 -6.69 -1.78 6.34
CA GLY A 25 -7.21 -0.72 5.47
C GLY A 25 -7.15 0.69 6.08
N LYS A 26 -6.70 0.84 7.34
CA LYS A 26 -6.64 2.15 8.00
C LYS A 26 -5.60 3.03 7.29
N GLY A 27 -6.02 4.23 6.91
CA GLY A 27 -5.16 5.19 6.22
C GLY A 27 -4.97 4.92 4.72
N TYR A 28 -5.73 3.97 4.14
CA TYR A 28 -5.76 3.81 2.68
C TYR A 28 -6.21 5.10 2.01
N GLN A 29 -5.43 5.57 1.05
CA GLN A 29 -5.80 6.72 0.24
C GLN A 29 -6.39 6.24 -1.08
N TYR A 30 -7.67 6.53 -1.31
CA TYR A 30 -8.29 6.25 -2.59
C TYR A 30 -7.89 7.32 -3.61
N ALA A 31 -7.12 6.92 -4.64
CA ALA A 31 -6.51 7.82 -5.61
C ALA A 31 -7.51 8.79 -6.25
N HIS A 32 -8.71 8.30 -6.57
CA HIS A 32 -9.72 9.07 -7.28
C HIS A 32 -10.36 10.18 -6.44
N ASN A 33 -10.24 10.12 -5.11
CA ASN A 33 -10.72 11.18 -4.22
C ASN A 33 -9.70 12.31 -4.06
N ARG A 34 -8.44 12.14 -4.53
CA ARG A 34 -7.44 13.19 -4.44
C ARG A 34 -7.55 14.16 -5.63
N PRO A 35 -7.44 15.49 -5.42
CA PRO A 35 -7.59 16.48 -6.48
C PRO A 35 -6.63 16.28 -7.66
N ASP A 36 -5.40 15.85 -7.36
CA ASP A 36 -4.33 15.61 -8.31
C ASP A 36 -4.33 14.19 -8.89
N LYS A 37 -5.21 13.31 -8.39
CA LYS A 37 -5.23 11.86 -8.68
C LYS A 37 -3.88 11.17 -8.47
N LYS A 38 -2.95 11.82 -7.76
CA LYS A 38 -1.62 11.31 -7.42
C LYS A 38 -1.60 10.98 -5.94
N LEU A 39 -1.06 9.81 -5.64
CA LEU A 39 -0.99 9.30 -4.29
C LEU A 39 0.39 9.56 -3.70
N ALA A 40 0.40 10.06 -2.46
CA ALA A 40 1.60 10.11 -1.63
C ALA A 40 1.79 8.83 -0.78
N GLN A 41 0.98 7.79 -1.03
CA GLN A 41 1.06 6.53 -0.27
C GLN A 41 2.10 5.58 -0.89
N THR A 42 2.84 4.88 -0.03
CA THR A 42 3.77 3.82 -0.45
C THR A 42 3.01 2.52 -0.70
N HIS A 43 3.43 1.77 -1.72
CA HIS A 43 2.82 0.47 -2.07
C HIS A 43 3.70 -0.72 -1.73
N PHE A 44 5.00 -0.48 -1.51
CA PHE A 44 5.91 -1.52 -1.11
C PHE A 44 5.91 -1.78 0.41
N PRO A 45 6.24 -3.01 0.84
CA PRO A 45 6.57 -3.29 2.23
C PRO A 45 7.71 -2.40 2.73
N LYS A 46 7.64 -1.98 4.00
CA LYS A 46 8.62 -1.08 4.61
C LYS A 46 10.04 -1.65 4.57
N GLU A 47 10.15 -2.96 4.65
CA GLU A 47 11.41 -3.70 4.70
C GLU A 47 12.21 -3.63 3.40
N ILE A 48 11.56 -3.35 2.28
CA ILE A 48 12.23 -3.22 0.97
C ILE A 48 12.25 -1.79 0.45
N GLY A 49 11.46 -0.89 1.04
CA GLY A 49 11.33 0.49 0.57
C GLY A 49 10.76 0.58 -0.84
N GLU A 50 10.70 1.81 -1.35
CA GLU A 50 10.26 2.08 -2.72
C GLU A 50 11.30 1.59 -3.72
N LYS A 51 10.83 0.92 -4.78
CA LYS A 51 11.69 0.35 -5.83
C LYS A 51 11.12 0.65 -7.21
N LYS A 52 12.01 1.02 -8.13
CA LYS A 52 11.69 1.17 -9.54
C LYS A 52 12.19 -0.03 -10.32
N TYR A 53 11.27 -0.90 -10.73
CA TYR A 53 11.61 -2.05 -11.57
C TYR A 53 11.50 -1.73 -13.06
N TYR A 54 10.55 -0.88 -13.43
CA TYR A 54 10.32 -0.51 -14.81
C TYR A 54 11.08 0.76 -15.19
N HIS A 55 11.91 0.64 -16.22
CA HIS A 55 12.60 1.75 -16.88
C HIS A 55 12.17 1.74 -18.35
N PRO A 56 11.20 2.58 -18.76
CA PRO A 56 10.79 2.64 -20.15
C PRO A 56 11.96 3.09 -21.02
N GLU A 57 12.24 2.35 -22.09
CA GLU A 57 13.07 2.83 -23.20
C GLU A 57 12.22 3.72 -24.11
N LYS A 58 12.87 4.63 -24.84
CA LYS A 58 12.21 5.64 -25.67
C LYS A 58 11.50 5.04 -26.87
#